data_AF-A0A7C0VNH4-F1
#
_entry.id   AF-A0A7C0VNH4-F1
#
_cell.length_a   1.000
_cell.length_b   1.000
_cell.length_c   1.000
_cell.angle_alpha   90.00
_cell.angle_beta   90.00
_cell.angle_gamma   90.00
#
_symmetry.space_group_name_H-M   'P 1'
#
loop_
_entity.id
_entity.type
_entity.pdbx_description
1 polymer ?
#
loop_
_entity_poly.entity_id
_entity_poly.type
_entity_poly.pdbx_seq_one_letter_code
_entity_poly.pdbx_strand_id
1 'polypeptide(L)' 'MTSLIFDPFMGASGDMIIAALVDLGADPSRVRCAMESAASVAVGISRTSRNGV' A
#
# COMPACT_ATOMS: atom_id res chain seq x y z
N MET A 1 -7.71 -20.38 -3.83
CA MET A 1 -6.87 -19.22 -3.50
C MET A 1 -7.53 -18.01 -4.12
N THR A 2 -7.97 -17.05 -3.32
CA THR A 2 -8.71 -15.88 -3.82
C THR A 2 -7.72 -14.73 -3.96
N SER A 3 -7.40 -14.37 -5.20
CA SER A 3 -6.47 -13.27 -5.49
C SER A 3 -7.28 -12.03 -5.87
N LEU A 4 -6.97 -10.89 -5.24
CA LEU A 4 -7.43 -9.60 -5.74
C LEU A 4 -6.51 -9.17 -6.88
N ILE A 5 -7.09 -8.97 -8.08
CA ILE A 5 -6.39 -8.45 -9.24
C ILE A 5 -6.82 -6.99 -9.40
N PHE A 6 -5.86 -6.07 -9.30
CA PHE A 6 -6.09 -4.66 -9.58
C PHE A 6 -5.54 -4.34 -10.97
N ASP A 7 -6.37 -3.73 -11.81
CA ASP A 7 -5.95 -3.18 -13.10
C ASP A 7 -5.41 -1.75 -12.88
N PRO A 8 -4.09 -1.51 -12.99
CA PRO A 8 -3.48 -0.22 -12.72
C PRO A 8 -3.88 0.87 -13.73
N PHE A 9 -4.58 0.55 -14.83
CA PHE A 9 -5.05 1.54 -15.80
C PHE A 9 -6.25 2.38 -15.31
N MET A 10 -6.86 2.06 -14.17
CA MET A 10 -8.03 2.76 -13.63
C MET A 10 -7.70 3.97 -12.73
N GLY A 11 -6.46 4.46 -12.74
CA GLY A 11 -6.09 5.73 -12.08
C GLY A 11 -5.98 5.66 -10.55
N ALA A 12 -6.04 4.48 -9.95
CA ALA A 12 -5.62 4.29 -8.56
C ALA A 12 -4.09 4.31 -8.52
N SER A 13 -3.51 5.32 -7.88
CA SER A 13 -2.07 5.33 -7.63
C SER A 13 -1.71 4.10 -6.79
N GLY A 14 -0.62 3.41 -7.14
CA GLY A 14 -0.27 2.13 -6.52
C GLY A 14 -0.12 2.20 -5.00
N ASP A 15 0.28 3.35 -4.48
CA ASP A 15 0.35 3.64 -3.04
C ASP A 15 -1.02 3.63 -2.34
N MET A 16 -2.11 4.03 -3.01
CA MET A 16 -3.47 3.98 -2.46
C MET A 16 -3.93 2.54 -2.23
N ILE A 17 -3.59 1.62 -3.14
CA ILE A 17 -3.89 0.19 -2.99
C ILE A 17 -3.09 -0.39 -1.83
N ILE A 18 -1.82 -0.03 -1.74
CA ILE A 18 -0.95 -0.44 -0.64
C ILE A 18 -1.47 0.07 0.71
N ALA A 19 -1.88 1.35 0.77
CA ALA A 19 -2.46 1.93 1.97
C ALA A 19 -3.75 1.19 2.38
N ALA A 20 -4.64 0.88 1.44
CA ALA A 20 -5.85 0.12 1.70
C ALA A 20 -5.57 -1.30 2.24
N LEU A 21 -4.53 -1.98 1.74
CA LEU A 21 -4.11 -3.29 2.26
C LEU A 21 -3.62 -3.18 3.71
N VAL A 22 -2.82 -2.16 4.02
CA VAL A 22 -2.35 -1.89 5.39
C VAL A 22 -3.53 -1.59 6.31
N ASP A 23 -4.52 -0.81 5.86
CA ASP A 23 -5.74 -0.51 6.63
C ASP A 23 -6.63 -1.73 6.85
N LEU A 24 -6.67 -2.67 5.89
CA LEU A 24 -7.34 -3.96 6.04
C LEU A 24 -6.63 -4.93 7.00
N GLY A 25 -5.46 -4.54 7.53
CA GLY A 25 -4.70 -5.32 8.51
C GLY A 25 -3.52 -6.10 7.95
N ALA A 26 -3.08 -5.82 6.71
CA ALA A 26 -1.81 -6.37 6.22
C ALA A 26 -0.65 -5.86 7.09
N ASP A 27 0.33 -6.73 7.34
CA ASP A 27 1.53 -6.39 8.10
C ASP A 27 2.35 -5.31 7.36
N PRO A 28 2.48 -4.09 7.91
CA PRO A 28 3.19 -2.99 7.27
C PRO A 28 4.65 -3.33 6.96
N SER A 29 5.29 -4.15 7.79
CA SER A 29 6.69 -4.54 7.60
C SER A 29 6.88 -5.43 6.38
N ARG A 30 5.93 -6.34 6.15
CA ARG A 30 5.93 -7.22 4.96
C ARG A 30 5.62 -6.44 3.69
N VAL A 31 4.64 -5.54 3.76
CA VAL A 31 4.27 -4.66 2.64
C VAL A 31 5.46 -3.78 2.25
N ARG A 32 6.12 -3.14 3.23
CA ARG A 32 7.35 -2.37 3.02
C ARG A 32 8.43 -3.18 2.32
N CYS A 33 8.76 -4.35 2.86
CA CYS A 33 9.79 -5.23 2.31
C CYS A 33 9.50 -5.61 0.85
N ALA A 34 8.24 -5.92 0.53
CA ALA A 34 7.83 -6.23 -0.83
C ALA A 34 7.99 -5.04 -1.80
N MET A 35 7.63 -3.83 -1.37
CA MET A 35 7.79 -2.62 -2.19
C MET A 35 9.26 -2.27 -2.45
N GLU A 36 10.09 -2.28 -1.41
CA GLU A 36 11.53 -2.00 -1.51
C GLU A 36 12.28 -3.09 -2.30
N SER A 37 11.75 -4.32 -2.34
CA SER A 37 12.29 -5.39 -3.20
C SER A 37 11.86 -5.27 -4.66
N ALA A 38 10.67 -4.70 -4.92
CA ALA A 38 10.12 -4.54 -6.27
C ALA A 38 10.70 -3.33 -7.01
N ALA A 39 11.12 -2.30 -6.28
CA ALA A 39 11.71 -1.08 -6.83
C ALA A 39 12.83 -0.56 -5.91
N SER A 40 13.86 0.07 -6.49
CA SER A 40 14.98 0.67 -5.74
C SER A 40 14.56 1.95 -5.01
N VAL A 41 13.69 1.80 -4.01
CA VAL A 41 13.09 2.88 -3.20
C VAL A 41 13.21 2.57 -1.71
N ALA A 42 13.07 3.59 -0.86
CA ALA A 42 12.91 3.43 0.59
C ALA A 42 11.49 3.85 0.98
N VAL A 43 10.79 3.02 1.74
CA VAL A 43 9.37 3.23 2.06
C VAL A 43 9.19 3.52 3.55
N GLY A 44 8.57 4.67 3.84
CA GLY A 44 8.12 5.05 5.18
C GLY A 44 6.61 4.90 5.30
N ILE A 45 6.15 4.19 6.33
CA ILE A 45 4.72 4.04 6.66
C ILE A 45 4.47 4.71 8.00
N SER A 46 3.51 5.64 8.04
CA SER A 46 3.09 6.31 9.27
C SER A 46 1.57 6.49 9.26
N ARG A 47 0.96 6.45 10.45
CA ARG A 47 -0.47 6.78 10.61
C ARG A 47 -0.61 8.26 10.90
N THR A 48 -1.47 8.92 10.14
CA THR A 48 -1.86 10.31 10.38
C THR A 48 -3.35 10.36 10.68
N SER A 49 -3.73 11.05 11.75
CA SER A 49 -5.13 11.40 12.01
C SER A 49 -5.42 12.78 11.44
N ARG A 50 -6.38 12.90 10.51
CA ARG A 50 -6.91 14.20 10.05
C ARG A 50 -8.30 14.44 10.62
N ASN A 51 -8.54 15.66 11.10
CA ASN A 51 -9.84 16.11 11.61
C ASN A 51 -10.69 16.75 10.48
N GLY A 52 -10.79 16.11 9.32
CA GLY A 52 -11.35 16.72 8.11
C GLY A 52 -10.30 17.41 7.24
N VAL A 53 -10.76 18.11 6.19
CA VAL A 53 -9.89 18.77 5.17
C VAL A 53 -9.00 19.81 5.83
#